data_AF-A0A4R3JBJ5-F1
#
_entry.id   AF-A0A4R3JBJ5-F1
#
_cell.length_a   1.000
_cell.length_b   1.000
_cell.length_c   1.000
_cell.angle_alpha   90.00
_cell.angle_beta   90.00
_cell.angle_gamma   90.00
#
_symmetry.space_group_name_H-M   'P 1'
#
loop_
_entity.id
_entity.type
_entity.pdbx_description
1 polymer ?
#
loop_
_entity_poly.entity_id
_entity_poly.type
_entity_poly.pdbx_seq_one_letter_code
_entity_poly.pdbx_strand_id
1 'polypeptide(L)'
;MTRVRIKKEWLVRHLKTPSRGQNHGLAGDRDVDPTLPRGDVLRDAAVLIAIVQNPRESTILLTRRTDHLAHHPGQISFPGGRLEDGESPAEGALREAWEETGLDPHDVDIIGRLDTYVTGTGFSISPIVALVKAPLTPVPDPFEVAEIFEAPLSFLMDPTNHKRHDAVIKGVARHYHAIPYGPYYIWGATASILINLYRRLA
;
A
#
# COMPACT_ATOMS: atom_id res chain seq x y z
N MET A 1 4.65 14.11 -17.92
CA MET A 1 4.91 12.86 -17.19
C MET A 1 5.05 11.72 -18.19
N THR A 2 6.17 11.01 -18.18
CA THR A 2 6.43 9.88 -19.09
C THR A 2 5.69 8.64 -18.57
N ARG A 3 4.96 7.94 -19.45
CA ARG A 3 4.31 6.65 -19.12
C ARG A 3 5.39 5.62 -18.79
N VAL A 4 5.37 5.05 -17.58
CA VAL A 4 6.41 4.13 -17.10
C VAL A 4 5.88 2.70 -17.14
N ARG A 5 6.51 1.83 -17.93
CA ARG A 5 6.40 0.38 -17.76
C ARG A 5 7.59 -0.10 -16.95
N ILE A 6 7.34 -0.64 -15.76
CA ILE A 6 8.41 -1.15 -14.92
C ILE A 6 8.84 -2.54 -15.41
N LYS A 7 10.15 -2.76 -15.52
CA LYS A 7 10.72 -4.07 -15.88
C LYS A 7 11.00 -4.89 -14.61
N LYS A 8 10.74 -6.19 -14.64
CA LYS A 8 10.95 -7.11 -13.51
C LYS A 8 12.38 -7.03 -12.98
N GLU A 9 13.37 -7.11 -13.85
CA GLU A 9 14.80 -7.14 -13.46
C GLU A 9 15.22 -5.83 -12.79
N TRP A 10 14.63 -4.71 -13.22
CA TRP A 10 14.87 -3.41 -12.62
C TRP A 10 14.28 -3.35 -11.20
N LEU A 11 13.03 -3.79 -11.03
CA LEU A 11 12.37 -3.81 -9.74
C LEU A 11 13.09 -4.76 -8.75
N VAL A 12 13.47 -5.95 -9.18
CA VAL A 12 14.28 -6.90 -8.40
C VAL A 12 15.57 -6.25 -7.89
N ARG A 13 16.29 -5.52 -8.76
CA ARG A 13 17.55 -4.87 -8.39
C ARG A 13 17.36 -3.80 -7.31
N HIS A 14 16.33 -2.96 -7.44
CA HIS A 14 16.07 -1.87 -6.51
C HIS A 14 15.49 -2.36 -5.18
N LEU A 15 14.71 -3.45 -5.18
CA LEU A 15 14.21 -4.07 -3.95
C LEU A 15 15.29 -4.88 -3.22
N LYS A 16 16.25 -5.51 -3.90
CA LYS A 16 17.34 -6.27 -3.24
C LYS A 16 18.47 -5.40 -2.70
N THR A 17 18.64 -4.17 -3.19
CA THR A 17 19.71 -3.28 -2.74
C THR A 17 19.32 -2.64 -1.40
N PRO A 18 20.08 -2.84 -0.30
CA PRO A 18 19.80 -2.17 0.98
C PRO A 18 19.70 -0.66 0.79
N SER A 19 18.77 -0.01 1.49
CA SER A 19 18.62 1.45 1.51
C SER A 19 19.97 2.09 1.89
N ARG A 20 20.64 2.75 0.94
CA ARG A 20 21.93 3.40 1.19
C ARG A 20 21.72 4.69 2.03
N GLY A 21 21.99 4.61 3.34
CA GLY A 21 22.32 5.72 4.24
C GLY A 21 21.20 6.75 4.55
N GLN A 22 21.06 7.11 5.84
CA GLN A 22 20.26 8.18 6.51
C GLN A 22 18.81 8.50 6.06
N ASN A 23 18.36 8.10 4.87
CA ASN A 23 17.00 8.19 4.39
C ASN A 23 16.28 6.87 4.72
N HIS A 24 16.18 6.54 6.02
CA HIS A 24 15.33 5.42 6.43
C HIS A 24 13.91 5.72 5.92
N GLY A 25 13.26 4.74 5.30
CA GLY A 25 11.86 4.85 4.95
C GLY A 25 11.03 5.22 6.18
N LEU A 26 9.81 5.70 5.98
CA LEU A 26 8.87 5.87 7.08
C LEU A 26 8.63 4.48 7.70
N ALA A 27 9.16 4.25 8.89
CA ALA A 27 8.98 3.01 9.64
C ALA A 27 7.57 2.92 10.26
N GLY A 28 6.83 4.02 10.30
CA GLY A 28 5.44 4.03 10.70
C GLY A 28 4.79 5.41 10.79
N ASP A 29 3.52 5.45 11.20
CA ASP A 29 2.77 6.70 11.33
C ASP A 29 3.41 7.67 12.33
N ARG A 30 4.17 7.14 13.31
CA ARG A 30 4.89 7.95 14.31
C ARG A 30 6.03 8.79 13.74
N ASP A 31 6.59 8.40 12.60
CA ASP A 31 7.60 9.22 11.91
C ASP A 31 6.95 10.45 11.27
N VAL A 32 5.64 10.38 11.02
CA VAL A 32 4.84 11.49 10.47
C VAL A 32 4.21 12.31 11.60
N ASP A 33 3.64 11.64 12.61
CA ASP A 33 3.05 12.19 13.82
C ASP A 33 3.63 11.52 15.09
N PRO A 34 4.68 12.10 15.69
CA PRO A 34 5.32 11.56 16.88
C PRO A 34 4.42 11.46 18.11
N THR A 35 3.25 12.11 18.11
CA THR A 35 2.31 12.15 19.24
C THR A 35 1.36 10.95 19.28
N LEU A 36 1.35 10.10 18.25
CA LEU A 36 0.57 8.86 18.28
C LEU A 36 1.02 7.96 19.45
N PRO A 37 0.15 7.11 20.01
CA PRO A 37 0.55 6.16 21.05
C PRO A 37 1.55 5.13 20.52
N ARG A 38 2.36 4.51 21.40
CA ARG A 38 3.05 3.26 21.06
C ARG A 38 2.06 2.15 21.39
N GLY A 39 1.71 1.32 20.42
CA GLY A 39 0.97 0.10 20.73
C GLY A 39 1.88 -0.83 21.52
N ASP A 40 1.40 -1.31 22.67
CA ASP A 40 2.17 -2.25 23.50
C ASP A 40 2.22 -3.65 22.87
N VAL A 41 1.21 -3.99 22.06
CA VAL A 41 1.12 -5.23 21.28
C VAL A 41 0.74 -4.85 19.85
N LEU A 42 1.57 -5.25 18.89
CA LEU A 42 1.30 -5.06 17.47
C LEU A 42 0.63 -6.31 16.89
N ARG A 43 -0.33 -6.11 16.00
CA ARG A 43 -0.94 -7.17 15.19
C ARG A 43 -0.22 -7.24 13.85
N ASP A 44 0.26 -8.42 13.50
CA ASP A 44 0.92 -8.60 12.21
C ASP A 44 -0.12 -8.59 11.07
N ALA A 45 0.23 -7.89 10.01
CA ALA A 45 -0.58 -7.73 8.82
C ALA A 45 0.32 -7.70 7.59
N ALA A 46 -0.25 -8.01 6.43
CA ALA A 46 0.44 -7.86 5.17
C ALA A 46 -0.47 -7.24 4.12
N VAL A 47 0.14 -6.48 3.21
CA VAL A 47 -0.57 -5.85 2.10
C VAL A 47 0.15 -6.13 0.79
N LEU A 48 -0.62 -6.27 -0.29
CA LEU A 48 -0.09 -6.49 -1.63
C LEU A 48 -0.03 -5.17 -2.41
N ILE A 49 1.18 -4.69 -2.66
CA ILE A 49 1.47 -3.67 -3.65
C ILE A 49 1.50 -4.35 -5.02
N ALA A 50 0.31 -4.57 -5.59
CA ALA A 50 0.11 -5.19 -6.88
C ALA A 50 0.37 -4.19 -8.03
N ILE A 51 1.56 -4.27 -8.64
CA ILE A 51 1.93 -3.44 -9.79
C ILE A 51 1.46 -4.15 -11.07
N VAL A 52 0.37 -3.66 -11.65
CA VAL A 52 -0.27 -4.25 -12.82
C VAL A 52 0.45 -3.82 -14.09
N GLN A 53 0.83 -4.79 -14.93
CA GLN A 53 1.61 -4.58 -16.15
C GLN A 53 0.74 -4.26 -17.36
N ASN A 54 -0.11 -3.23 -17.27
CA ASN A 54 -0.94 -2.79 -18.38
C ASN A 54 -0.11 -2.44 -19.64
N PRO A 55 -0.68 -2.59 -20.85
CA PRO A 55 0.06 -2.37 -22.10
C PRO A 55 0.61 -0.95 -22.26
N ARG A 56 -0.09 0.07 -21.72
CA ARG A 56 0.26 1.48 -21.91
C ARG A 56 1.16 2.04 -20.81
N GLU A 57 0.91 1.69 -19.56
CA GLU A 57 1.70 2.10 -18.40
C GLU A 57 1.45 1.13 -17.24
N SER A 58 2.40 1.00 -16.32
CA SER A 58 2.16 0.26 -15.08
C SER A 58 1.25 1.05 -14.16
N THR A 59 0.38 0.35 -13.44
CA THR A 59 -0.56 0.90 -12.46
C THR A 59 -0.43 0.12 -11.15
N ILE A 60 -1.03 0.63 -10.07
CA ILE A 60 -1.15 -0.07 -8.79
C ILE A 60 -2.63 -0.32 -8.51
N LEU A 61 -2.97 -1.57 -8.19
CA LEU A 61 -4.31 -1.97 -7.75
C LEU A 61 -4.56 -1.47 -6.32
N LEU A 62 -5.70 -0.80 -6.11
CA LEU A 62 -6.14 -0.29 -4.82
C LEU A 62 -7.62 -0.63 -4.62
N THR A 63 -8.03 -0.68 -3.36
CA THR A 63 -9.41 -0.91 -2.95
C THR A 63 -9.95 0.31 -2.20
N ARG A 64 -11.25 0.58 -2.34
CA ARG A 64 -12.01 1.44 -1.43
C ARG A 64 -12.83 0.55 -0.52
N ARG A 65 -12.59 0.62 0.78
CA ARG A 65 -13.35 -0.13 1.78
C ARG A 65 -14.82 0.29 1.79
N THR A 66 -15.73 -0.63 2.07
CA THR A 66 -17.15 -0.29 2.23
C THR A 66 -17.37 0.66 3.41
N ASP A 67 -18.39 1.52 3.29
CA ASP A 67 -18.64 2.59 4.26
C ASP A 67 -19.21 2.07 5.60
N HIS A 68 -19.66 0.82 5.64
CA HIS A 68 -20.30 0.20 6.82
C HIS A 68 -19.33 -0.55 7.75
N LEU A 69 -18.05 -0.67 7.38
CA LEU A 69 -17.07 -1.37 8.21
C LEU A 69 -16.77 -0.59 9.49
N ALA A 70 -16.66 -1.32 10.60
CA ALA A 70 -16.35 -0.75 11.91
C ALA A 70 -14.99 -0.03 11.96
N HIS A 71 -14.07 -0.42 11.08
CA HIS A 71 -12.73 0.15 10.99
C HIS A 71 -12.48 0.66 9.57
N HIS A 72 -11.98 1.90 9.49
CA HIS A 72 -11.53 2.54 8.25
C HIS A 72 -12.59 2.60 7.12
N PRO A 73 -13.85 2.99 7.41
CA PRO A 73 -14.90 3.04 6.39
C PRO A 73 -14.53 4.01 5.27
N GLY A 74 -14.74 3.59 4.02
CA GLY A 74 -14.47 4.40 2.83
C GLY A 74 -12.98 4.69 2.55
N GLN A 75 -12.06 4.19 3.37
CA GLN A 75 -10.63 4.45 3.18
C GLN A 75 -10.08 3.67 1.99
N ILE A 76 -9.03 4.23 1.40
CA ILE A 76 -8.30 3.60 0.31
C ILE A 76 -7.13 2.82 0.87
N SER A 77 -7.03 1.57 0.46
CA SER A 77 -6.01 0.63 0.89
C SER A 77 -5.46 -0.16 -0.28
N PHE A 78 -4.28 -0.73 -0.07
CA PHE A 78 -3.89 -1.92 -0.81
C PHE A 78 -4.78 -3.09 -0.39
N PRO A 79 -4.98 -4.10 -1.26
CA PRO A 79 -5.52 -5.37 -0.81
C PRO A 79 -4.65 -5.96 0.30
N GLY A 80 -5.25 -6.46 1.38
CA GLY A 80 -4.49 -6.99 2.51
C GLY A 80 -5.18 -6.89 3.86
N GLY A 81 -4.68 -7.69 4.79
CA GLY A 81 -5.30 -7.86 6.10
C GLY A 81 -4.35 -8.44 7.12
N ARG A 82 -4.92 -9.04 8.18
CA ARG A 82 -4.16 -9.63 9.28
C ARG A 82 -3.55 -10.94 8.82
N LEU A 83 -2.39 -11.28 9.38
CA LEU A 83 -1.84 -12.62 9.19
C LEU A 83 -2.58 -13.63 10.05
N GLU A 84 -2.79 -14.82 9.48
CA GLU A 84 -3.25 -15.99 10.22
C GLU A 84 -2.08 -16.73 10.89
N ASP A 85 -2.39 -17.60 11.86
CA ASP A 85 -1.37 -18.34 12.60
C ASP A 85 -0.55 -19.25 11.68
N GLY A 86 0.77 -19.02 11.65
CA GLY A 86 1.70 -19.77 10.81
C GLY A 86 1.84 -19.26 9.38
N GLU A 87 1.10 -18.22 9.00
CA GLU A 87 1.14 -17.62 7.67
C GLU A 87 2.37 -16.72 7.49
N SER A 88 3.08 -16.86 6.37
CA SER A 88 4.10 -15.90 5.98
C SER A 88 3.45 -14.61 5.47
N PRO A 89 4.13 -13.45 5.55
CA PRO A 89 3.60 -12.20 5.00
C PRO A 89 3.19 -12.25 3.53
N ALA A 90 3.88 -13.06 2.72
CA ALA A 90 3.56 -13.24 1.32
C ALA A 90 2.27 -14.05 1.12
N GLU A 91 2.08 -15.12 1.90
CA GLU A 91 0.86 -15.92 1.87
C GLU A 91 -0.35 -15.08 2.28
N GLY A 92 -0.25 -14.32 3.37
CA GLY A 92 -1.35 -13.46 3.83
C GLY A 92 -1.71 -12.35 2.85
N ALA A 93 -0.71 -11.68 2.26
CA ALA A 93 -0.99 -10.67 1.25
C ALA A 93 -1.68 -11.25 0.00
N LEU A 94 -1.32 -12.49 -0.41
CA LEU A 94 -1.95 -13.15 -1.56
C LEU A 94 -3.36 -13.65 -1.23
N ARG A 95 -3.57 -14.28 -0.07
CA ARG A 95 -4.87 -14.74 0.39
C ARG A 95 -5.86 -13.58 0.45
N GLU A 96 -5.50 -12.52 1.16
CA GLU A 96 -6.35 -11.32 1.32
C GLU A 96 -6.61 -10.64 -0.03
N ALA A 97 -5.61 -10.52 -0.90
CA ALA A 97 -5.82 -9.95 -2.23
C ALA A 97 -6.79 -10.80 -3.08
N TRP A 98 -6.72 -12.13 -2.98
CA TRP A 98 -7.64 -13.02 -3.65
C TRP A 98 -9.06 -12.91 -3.08
N GLU A 99 -9.21 -12.90 -1.76
CA GLU A 99 -10.50 -12.76 -1.06
C GLU A 99 -11.18 -11.41 -1.37
N GLU A 100 -10.45 -10.31 -1.23
CA GLU A 100 -11.00 -8.96 -1.39
C GLU A 100 -11.26 -8.57 -2.85
N THR A 101 -10.44 -9.07 -3.79
CA THR A 101 -10.43 -8.58 -5.19
C THR A 101 -10.58 -9.64 -6.26
N GLY A 102 -10.65 -10.92 -5.90
CA GLY A 102 -10.67 -12.03 -6.86
C GLY A 102 -9.37 -12.17 -7.65
N LEU A 103 -8.27 -11.54 -7.21
CA LEU A 103 -6.98 -11.60 -7.89
C LEU A 103 -6.40 -13.02 -7.82
N ASP A 104 -6.30 -13.71 -8.96
CA ASP A 104 -5.74 -15.06 -9.02
C ASP A 104 -4.25 -15.03 -8.64
N PRO A 105 -3.82 -15.77 -7.59
CA PRO A 105 -2.42 -15.85 -7.21
C PRO A 105 -1.47 -16.31 -8.33
N HIS A 106 -1.97 -17.05 -9.34
CA HIS A 106 -1.14 -17.47 -10.48
C HIS A 106 -0.74 -16.31 -11.41
N ASP A 107 -1.47 -15.21 -11.40
CA ASP A 107 -1.14 -14.00 -12.16
C ASP A 107 -0.21 -13.06 -11.39
N VAL A 108 0.18 -13.43 -10.16
CA VAL A 108 0.99 -12.63 -9.25
C VAL A 108 2.41 -13.19 -9.13
N ASP A 109 3.38 -12.36 -9.47
CA ASP A 109 4.82 -12.65 -9.36
C ASP A 109 5.42 -11.78 -8.25
N ILE A 110 5.62 -12.36 -7.07
CA ILE A 110 6.21 -11.67 -5.92
C ILE A 110 7.67 -11.34 -6.20
N ILE A 111 8.02 -10.05 -6.08
CA ILE A 111 9.36 -9.54 -6.36
C ILE A 111 10.17 -9.34 -5.08
N GLY A 112 9.51 -8.96 -4.00
CA GLY A 112 10.14 -8.72 -2.70
C GLY A 112 9.19 -8.01 -1.74
N ARG A 113 9.74 -7.37 -0.72
CA ARG A 113 8.98 -6.56 0.24
C ARG A 113 9.69 -5.26 0.55
N LEU A 114 8.93 -4.26 1.00
CA LEU A 114 9.47 -3.06 1.63
C LEU A 114 9.77 -3.33 3.12
N ASP A 115 10.37 -2.33 3.77
CA ASP A 115 10.52 -2.34 5.23
C ASP A 115 9.13 -2.34 5.91
N THR A 116 9.04 -2.98 7.07
CA THR A 116 7.81 -3.04 7.87
C THR A 116 7.32 -1.64 8.23
N TYR A 117 6.00 -1.42 8.14
CA TYR A 117 5.34 -0.17 8.47
C TYR A 117 4.43 -0.33 9.69
N VAL A 118 4.67 0.44 10.75
CA VAL A 118 3.88 0.41 11.99
C VAL A 118 2.82 1.50 11.99
N THR A 119 1.54 1.12 12.05
CA THR A 119 0.42 2.07 12.08
C THR A 119 0.13 2.57 13.49
N GLY A 120 -0.45 3.77 13.60
CA GLY A 120 -0.99 4.30 14.85
C GLY A 120 -2.19 3.52 15.39
N THR A 121 -2.79 2.65 14.56
CA THR A 121 -3.87 1.72 14.92
C THR A 121 -3.38 0.37 15.44
N GLY A 122 -2.07 0.16 15.58
CA GLY A 122 -1.50 -1.04 16.21
C GLY A 122 -1.23 -2.21 15.27
N PHE A 123 -1.09 -1.96 13.97
CA PHE A 123 -0.66 -2.97 12.99
C PHE A 123 0.83 -2.83 12.64
N SER A 124 1.51 -3.96 12.55
CA SER A 124 2.84 -4.14 11.96
C SER A 124 2.66 -4.69 10.55
N ILE A 125 2.68 -3.81 9.56
CA ILE A 125 2.35 -4.15 8.16
C ILE A 125 3.62 -4.54 7.41
N SER A 126 3.61 -5.71 6.79
CA SER A 126 4.61 -6.13 5.79
C SER A 126 4.12 -5.80 4.37
N PRO A 127 4.69 -4.79 3.67
CA PRO A 127 4.25 -4.45 2.32
C PRO A 127 4.96 -5.33 1.29
N ILE A 128 4.21 -6.23 0.66
CA ILE A 128 4.70 -7.17 -0.36
C ILE A 128 4.58 -6.52 -1.74
N VAL A 129 5.66 -6.50 -2.50
CA VAL A 129 5.69 -5.93 -3.86
C VAL A 129 5.63 -7.06 -4.88
N ALA A 130 4.63 -7.01 -5.75
CA ALA A 130 4.44 -7.99 -6.81
C ALA A 130 4.18 -7.35 -8.17
N LEU A 131 4.56 -8.05 -9.23
CA LEU A 131 4.09 -7.75 -10.58
C LEU A 131 2.86 -8.59 -10.87
N VAL A 132 1.86 -7.98 -11.50
CA VAL A 132 0.62 -8.65 -11.87
C VAL A 132 0.39 -8.55 -13.36
N LYS A 133 0.07 -9.68 -13.98
CA LYS A 133 -0.22 -9.75 -15.41
C LYS A 133 -1.58 -9.10 -15.73
N ALA A 134 -1.62 -8.33 -16.81
CA ALA A 134 -2.85 -7.73 -17.34
C ALA A 134 -3.41 -8.58 -18.52
N PRO A 135 -4.71 -8.46 -18.85
CA PRO A 135 -5.74 -7.68 -18.16
C PRO A 135 -6.19 -8.32 -16.85
N LEU A 136 -6.62 -7.49 -15.89
CA LEU A 136 -7.30 -7.97 -14.69
C LEU A 136 -8.81 -8.04 -14.92
N THR A 137 -9.45 -9.03 -14.31
CA THR A 137 -10.90 -9.10 -14.16
C THR A 137 -11.23 -9.20 -12.66
N PRO A 138 -10.95 -8.13 -11.88
CA PRO A 138 -11.12 -8.19 -10.44
C PRO A 138 -12.61 -8.27 -10.08
N VAL A 139 -12.92 -9.02 -9.03
CA VAL A 139 -14.26 -9.18 -8.47
C VAL A 139 -14.21 -8.76 -7.01
N PRO A 140 -14.84 -7.63 -6.63
CA PRO A 140 -14.82 -7.21 -5.24
C PRO A 140 -15.63 -8.16 -4.36
N ASP A 141 -15.13 -8.43 -3.16
CA ASP A 141 -16.00 -8.87 -2.07
C ASP A 141 -16.94 -7.70 -1.71
N PRO A 142 -18.25 -7.81 -1.95
CA PRO A 142 -19.18 -6.71 -1.71
C PRO A 142 -19.34 -6.36 -0.22
N PHE A 143 -18.91 -7.22 0.70
CA PHE A 143 -18.93 -6.92 2.13
C PHE A 143 -17.77 -5.99 2.52
N GLU A 144 -16.57 -6.25 2.00
CA GLU A 144 -15.37 -5.52 2.41
C GLU A 144 -14.96 -4.40 1.46
N VAL A 145 -15.18 -4.58 0.16
CA VAL A 145 -14.68 -3.71 -0.91
C VAL A 145 -15.84 -3.09 -1.69
N ALA A 146 -15.98 -1.77 -1.56
CA ALA A 146 -16.97 -1.01 -2.33
C ALA A 146 -16.52 -0.78 -3.77
N GLU A 147 -15.21 -0.68 -4.00
CA GLU A 147 -14.65 -0.37 -5.31
C GLU A 147 -13.22 -0.89 -5.43
N ILE A 148 -12.87 -1.39 -6.61
CA ILE A 148 -11.52 -1.74 -7.00
C ILE A 148 -11.13 -0.81 -8.13
N PHE A 149 -9.99 -0.15 -8.00
CA PHE A 149 -9.50 0.76 -9.02
C PHE A 149 -7.98 0.69 -9.16
N GLU A 150 -7.49 1.26 -10.25
CA GLU A 150 -6.07 1.33 -10.54
C GLU A 150 -5.61 2.79 -10.59
N ALA A 151 -4.47 3.08 -9.98
CA ALA A 151 -3.80 4.38 -10.06
C ALA A 151 -2.49 4.26 -10.87
N PRO A 152 -2.21 5.16 -11.83
CA PRO A 152 -0.97 5.13 -12.61
C PRO A 152 0.27 5.17 -11.73
N LEU A 153 1.20 4.23 -11.95
CA LEU A 153 2.47 4.20 -11.22
C LEU A 153 3.25 5.51 -11.43
N SER A 154 3.19 6.06 -12.63
CA SER A 154 3.80 7.35 -12.98
C SER A 154 3.29 8.51 -12.12
N PHE A 155 1.99 8.52 -11.78
CA PHE A 155 1.38 9.50 -10.89
C PHE A 155 1.80 9.28 -9.43
N LEU A 156 1.75 8.03 -8.97
CA LEU A 156 2.08 7.67 -7.59
C LEU A 156 3.56 7.86 -7.27
N MET A 157 4.46 7.73 -8.27
CA MET A 157 5.90 7.92 -8.11
C MET A 157 6.36 9.35 -8.39
N ASP A 158 5.46 10.29 -8.67
CA ASP A 158 5.81 11.71 -8.77
C ASP A 158 5.74 12.36 -7.38
N PRO A 159 6.87 12.81 -6.80
CA PRO A 159 6.89 13.39 -5.46
C PRO A 159 6.10 14.71 -5.35
N THR A 160 5.79 15.37 -6.47
CA THR A 160 4.95 16.57 -6.46
C THR A 160 3.50 16.27 -6.06
N ASN A 161 3.07 15.00 -6.20
CA ASN A 161 1.76 14.52 -5.75
C ASN A 161 1.75 14.09 -4.27
N HIS A 162 2.92 13.99 -3.63
CA HIS A 162 3.02 13.58 -2.22
C HIS A 162 2.83 14.81 -1.33
N LYS A 163 1.72 14.85 -0.60
CA LYS A 163 1.37 15.95 0.29
C LYS A 163 1.51 15.53 1.74
N ARG A 164 1.91 16.48 2.58
CA ARG A 164 1.78 16.38 4.04
C ARG A 164 0.63 17.27 4.47
N HIS A 165 -0.29 16.73 5.25
CA HIS A 165 -1.48 17.40 5.72
C HIS A 165 -1.54 17.37 7.24
N ASP A 166 -2.19 18.40 7.78
CA ASP A 166 -2.44 18.56 9.20
C ASP A 166 -3.96 18.59 9.42
N ALA A 167 -4.46 17.84 10.41
CA ALA A 167 -5.87 17.86 10.80
C ALA A 167 -6.02 17.81 12.31
N VAL A 168 -7.07 18.42 12.83
CA VAL A 168 -7.44 18.26 14.24
C VAL A 168 -8.43 17.10 14.35
N ILE A 169 -7.98 15.97 14.91
CA ILE A 169 -8.81 14.78 15.10
C ILE A 169 -9.05 14.62 16.59
N LYS A 170 -10.33 14.68 17.01
CA LYS A 170 -10.74 14.61 18.42
C LYS A 170 -9.98 15.61 19.32
N GLY A 171 -9.78 16.83 18.81
CA GLY A 171 -9.09 17.92 19.53
C GLY A 171 -7.56 17.82 19.54
N VAL A 172 -6.97 16.82 18.88
CA VAL A 172 -5.51 16.64 18.80
C VAL A 172 -5.05 16.93 17.37
N ALA A 173 -4.02 17.76 17.22
CA ALA A 173 -3.36 17.97 15.94
C ALA A 173 -2.69 16.66 15.49
N ARG A 174 -3.00 16.23 14.27
CA ARG A 174 -2.51 15.02 13.63
C ARG A 174 -1.86 15.39 12.30
N HIS A 175 -0.78 14.69 11.99
CA HIS A 175 -0.03 14.85 10.76
C HIS A 175 -0.09 13.55 9.97
N TYR A 176 -0.33 13.63 8.66
CA TYR A 176 -0.38 12.46 7.79
C TYR A 176 0.05 12.80 6.37
N HIS A 177 0.47 11.77 5.62
CA HIS A 177 0.69 11.89 4.19
C HIS A 177 -0.59 11.64 3.41
N ALA A 178 -0.71 12.30 2.26
CA ALA A 178 -1.78 12.10 1.30
C ALA A 178 -1.27 12.19 -0.15
N ILE A 179 -1.94 11.46 -1.04
CA ILE A 179 -1.77 11.48 -2.49
C ILE A 179 -3.17 11.61 -3.10
N PRO A 180 -3.71 12.83 -3.24
CA PRO A 180 -5.01 13.04 -3.87
C PRO A 180 -4.97 12.66 -5.36
N TYR A 181 -5.91 11.85 -5.83
CA TYR A 181 -5.96 11.33 -7.19
C TYR A 181 -7.39 11.28 -7.73
N GLY A 182 -7.77 12.23 -8.60
CA GLY A 182 -9.14 12.29 -9.11
C GLY A 182 -10.17 12.38 -7.96
N PRO A 183 -11.18 11.49 -7.88
CA PRO A 183 -12.13 11.45 -6.76
C PRO A 183 -11.55 10.82 -5.49
N TYR A 184 -10.37 10.22 -5.58
CA TYR A 184 -9.76 9.43 -4.53
C TYR A 184 -8.85 10.27 -3.64
N TYR A 185 -8.94 10.03 -2.34
CA TYR A 185 -8.04 10.61 -1.36
C TYR A 185 -7.24 9.49 -0.70
N ILE A 186 -6.03 9.22 -1.20
CA ILE A 186 -5.15 8.18 -0.67
C ILE A 186 -4.38 8.80 0.49
N TRP A 187 -4.48 8.28 1.71
CA TRP A 187 -3.89 8.93 2.89
C TRP A 187 -3.43 7.93 3.95
N GLY A 188 -2.76 8.43 4.98
CA GLY A 188 -2.32 7.64 6.13
C GLY A 188 -1.30 6.57 5.73
N ALA A 189 -1.46 5.36 6.28
CA ALA A 189 -0.54 4.25 6.05
C ALA A 189 -0.36 3.93 4.56
N THR A 190 -1.45 3.90 3.78
CA THR A 190 -1.40 3.63 2.33
C THR A 190 -0.53 4.65 1.59
N ALA A 191 -0.71 5.94 1.85
CA ALA A 191 0.10 7.00 1.25
C ALA A 191 1.57 6.93 1.70
N SER A 192 1.83 6.68 2.98
CA SER A 192 3.20 6.53 3.49
C SER A 192 3.93 5.33 2.90
N ILE A 193 3.26 4.19 2.72
CA ILE A 193 3.82 3.00 2.07
C ILE A 193 4.12 3.29 0.59
N LEU A 194 3.26 4.03 -0.13
CA LEU A 194 3.53 4.47 -1.51
C LEU A 194 4.74 5.41 -1.58
N ILE A 195 4.89 6.32 -0.63
CA ILE A 195 6.07 7.20 -0.53
C ILE A 195 7.33 6.38 -0.26
N ASN A 196 7.25 5.35 0.58
CA ASN A 196 8.36 4.43 0.82
C ASN A 196 8.74 3.65 -0.44
N LEU A 197 7.75 3.19 -1.20
CA LEU A 197 7.98 2.58 -2.50
C LEU A 197 8.72 3.56 -3.43
N TYR A 198 8.25 4.80 -3.55
CA TYR A 198 8.94 5.83 -4.32
C TYR A 198 10.40 6.03 -3.87
N ARG A 199 10.64 6.22 -2.57
CA ARG A 199 11.99 6.38 -2.01
C ARG A 199 12.90 5.19 -2.29
N ARG A 200 12.34 3.98 -2.38
CA ARG A 200 13.09 2.76 -2.69
C ARG A 200 13.42 2.62 -4.18
N LEU A 201 12.61 3.22 -5.04
CA LEU A 201 12.72 3.10 -6.50
C LEU A 201 13.42 4.30 -7.17
N ALA A 202 13.54 5.43 -6.46
CA ALA A 202 14.19 6.66 -6.93
C ALA A 202 15.73 6.61 -6.93
#